data_AF-A0A2E0F7X7-F1
#
_entry.id   AF-A0A2E0F7X7-F1
#
_cell.length_a   1.000
_cell.length_b   1.000
_cell.length_c   1.000
_cell.angle_alpha   90.00
_cell.angle_beta   90.00
_cell.angle_gamma   90.00
#
_symmetry.space_group_name_H-M   'P 1'
#
loop_
_entity.id
_entity.type
_entity.pdbx_description
1 polymer ?
#
loop_
_entity_poly.entity_id
_entity_poly.type
_entity_poly.pdbx_seq_one_letter_code
_entity_poly.pdbx_strand_id
1 'polypeptide(L)' 'MLSGLFPLAYAIVLTCLLLQAFRMMRLSSASVASAPRDRTGLKTIHPELLDESGLMTNEELWTVRFSDQDGVVFPEA' A
#
# COMPACT_ATOMS: atom_id res chain seq x y z
N MET A 1 6.13 31.99 42.79
CA MET A 1 4.91 31.77 41.98
C MET A 1 5.21 31.42 40.52
N LEU A 2 6.45 31.56 40.03
CA LEU A 2 6.85 31.20 38.66
C LEU A 2 6.92 29.68 38.38
N SER A 3 7.08 28.86 39.44
CA SER A 3 7.24 27.41 39.34
C SER A 3 6.00 26.66 38.82
N GLY A 4 4.81 27.26 38.90
CA GLY A 4 3.58 26.71 38.32
C GLY A 4 3.43 26.96 36.81
N LEU A 5 4.24 27.85 36.25
CA LEU A 5 4.17 28.23 34.84
C LEU A 5 4.93 27.24 33.94
N PHE A 6 6.00 26.65 34.47
CA PHE A 6 6.77 25.57 33.83
C PHE A 6 5.94 24.32 33.49
N PRO A 7 5.19 23.70 34.43
CA PRO A 7 4.38 22.53 34.11
C PRO A 7 3.22 22.86 33.14
N LEU A 8 2.68 24.08 33.20
CA LEU A 8 1.63 24.53 32.27
C LEU A 8 2.19 24.73 30.85
N ALA A 9 3.35 25.36 30.70
CA ALA A 9 4.03 25.49 29.42
C ALA A 9 4.39 24.12 28.83
N TYR A 10 4.89 23.20 29.67
CA TYR A 10 5.19 21.82 29.25
C TYR A 10 3.93 21.08 28.76
N ALA A 11 2.82 21.20 29.49
CA ALA A 11 1.56 20.58 29.10
C ALA A 11 1.06 21.13 27.75
N ILE A 12 1.14 22.45 27.52
CA ILE A 12 0.75 23.07 26.24
C ILE A 12 1.61 22.52 25.09
N VAL A 13 2.94 22.50 25.25
CA VAL A 13 3.86 21.98 24.23
C VAL A 13 3.59 20.51 23.96
N LEU A 14 3.41 19.70 25.00
CA LEU A 14 3.08 18.27 24.90
C LEU A 14 1.78 18.05 24.12
N THR A 15 0.72 18.78 24.44
CA THR A 15 -0.56 18.70 23.73
C THR A 15 -0.42 19.12 22.26
N CYS A 16 0.33 20.19 21.97
CA CYS A 16 0.60 20.61 20.59
C CYS A 16 1.31 19.52 19.78
N LEU A 17 2.34 18.90 20.35
CA LEU A 17 3.09 17.82 19.69
C LEU A 17 2.22 16.58 19.44
N LEU A 18 1.37 16.20 20.41
CA LEU A 18 0.41 15.11 20.23
C LEU A 18 -0.55 15.41 19.07
N LEU A 19 -1.18 16.59 19.05
CA LEU A 19 -2.08 16.99 17.97
C LEU A 19 -1.38 17.00 16.61
N GLN A 20 -0.12 17.45 16.55
CA GLN A 20 0.67 17.45 15.32
C GLN A 20 0.94 16.02 14.82
N ALA A 21 1.35 15.11 15.71
CA ALA A 21 1.58 13.72 15.37
C ALA A 21 0.30 13.04 14.84
N PHE A 22 -0.84 13.21 15.52
CA PHE A 22 -2.12 12.67 15.05
C PHE A 22 -2.55 13.27 13.71
N ARG A 23 -2.33 14.57 13.48
CA ARG A 23 -2.62 15.21 12.19
C ARG A 23 -1.77 14.65 11.05
N MET A 24 -0.49 14.41 11.29
CA MET A 24 0.42 13.81 10.29
C MET A 24 0.04 12.36 9.96
N MET A 25 -0.36 11.57 10.96
CA MET A 25 -0.81 10.20 10.74
C MET A 25 -2.08 10.12 9.87
N ARG A 26 -3.04 11.04 10.06
CA ARG A 26 -4.25 11.10 9.23
C ARG A 26 -3.98 11.42 7.76
N LEU A 27 -2.88 12.12 7.46
CA LEU A 27 -2.52 12.50 6.10
C LEU A 27 -1.96 11.32 5.28
N SER A 28 -1.29 10.37 5.93
CA SER A 28 -0.69 9.20 5.26
C SER A 28 -1.72 8.19 4.74
N SER A 29 -2.94 8.20 5.25
CA SER A 29 -4.02 7.32 4.76
C SER A 29 -4.74 7.90 3.54
N ALA A 30 -4.64 9.21 3.30
CA ALA A 30 -5.28 9.89 2.17
C ALA A 30 -4.42 9.88 0.89
N SER A 31 -3.12 9.59 1.00
CA SER A 31 -2.20 9.51 -0.15
C SER A 31 -2.23 8.16 -0.87
N VAL A 32 -2.94 7.16 -0.34
CA VAL A 32 -3.15 5.87 -1.01
C VAL A 32 -4.43 5.95 -1.83
N ALA A 33 -4.36 6.54 -3.03
CA ALA A 33 -5.14 6.15 -4.21
C ALA A 33 -5.07 7.24 -5.30
N SER A 34 -3.86 7.62 -5.71
CA SER A 34 -3.66 7.90 -7.13
C SER A 34 -3.04 6.64 -7.74
N ALA A 35 -3.79 5.54 -7.70
CA ALA A 35 -3.63 4.55 -8.76
C ALA A 35 -3.80 5.34 -10.07
N PRO A 36 -2.98 5.11 -11.11
CA PRO A 36 -3.09 5.84 -12.36
C PRO A 36 -4.55 5.76 -12.80
N ARG A 37 -5.24 6.91 -12.72
CA ARG A 37 -6.64 7.01 -13.09
C ARG A 37 -6.69 6.54 -14.53
N ASP A 38 -7.33 5.40 -14.74
CA ASP A 38 -7.55 4.85 -16.07
C ASP A 38 -8.02 6.00 -16.99
N ARG A 39 -7.21 6.26 -18.04
CA ARG A 39 -7.41 7.41 -18.93
C ARG A 39 -8.68 7.26 -19.76
N THR A 40 -9.21 6.04 -19.85
CA THR A 40 -10.41 5.72 -20.62
C THR A 40 -11.68 5.72 -19.76
N GLY A 41 -11.57 5.46 -18.46
CA GLY A 41 -12.72 5.25 -17.59
C GLY A 41 -13.51 3.97 -17.94
N LEU A 42 -12.91 3.10 -18.74
CA LEU A 42 -13.49 1.84 -19.20
C LEU A 42 -12.85 0.72 -18.42
N LYS A 43 -13.68 -0.21 -17.93
CA LYS A 43 -13.16 -1.44 -17.32
C LYS A 43 -12.41 -2.24 -18.40
N THR A 44 -11.10 -2.12 -18.41
CA THR A 44 -10.22 -2.90 -19.29
C THR A 44 -9.92 -4.23 -18.61
N ILE A 45 -10.10 -5.31 -19.35
CA ILE A 45 -9.77 -6.68 -18.95
C ILE A 45 -8.70 -7.14 -19.93
N HIS A 46 -7.65 -7.79 -19.43
CA HIS A 46 -6.65 -8.41 -20.31
C HIS A 46 -7.32 -9.48 -21.18
N PRO A 47 -7.09 -9.51 -22.50
CA PRO A 47 -7.80 -10.42 -23.40
C PRO A 47 -7.56 -11.90 -23.09
N GLU A 48 -6.43 -12.24 -22.46
CA GLU A 48 -6.10 -13.60 -21.99
C GLU A 48 -7.01 -14.09 -20.86
N LEU A 49 -7.78 -13.20 -20.21
CA LEU A 49 -8.78 -13.57 -19.21
C LEU A 49 -10.16 -13.85 -19.80
N LEU A 50 -10.29 -13.74 -21.13
CA LEU A 50 -11.54 -13.91 -21.84
C LEU A 50 -11.49 -15.18 -22.69
N ASP A 51 -12.60 -15.91 -22.72
CA ASP A 51 -12.79 -17.04 -23.62
C ASP A 51 -13.13 -16.56 -25.06
N GLU A 52 -13.29 -17.51 -25.99
CA GLU A 52 -13.65 -17.23 -27.39
C GLU A 52 -14.99 -16.46 -27.54
N SER A 53 -15.86 -16.53 -26.53
CA SER A 53 -17.14 -15.83 -26.50
C SER A 53 -17.07 -14.44 -25.86
N GLY A 54 -15.89 -14.04 -25.36
CA GLY A 54 -15.67 -12.76 -24.69
C GLY A 54 -16.15 -12.73 -23.24
N LEU A 55 -16.40 -13.89 -22.63
CA LEU A 55 -16.74 -14.03 -21.21
C LEU A 55 -15.51 -14.39 -20.39
N MET A 56 -15.60 -14.33 -19.06
CA MET A 56 -14.49 -14.72 -18.18
C MET A 56 -14.10 -16.17 -18.43
N THR A 57 -12.84 -16.39 -18.77
CA THR A 57 -12.32 -17.73 -18.98
C THR A 57 -12.39 -18.55 -17.68
N ASN A 58 -12.76 -19.82 -17.81
CA ASN A 58 -12.71 -20.80 -16.71
C ASN A 58 -11.53 -21.77 -16.88
N GLU A 59 -10.65 -21.52 -17.84
CA GLU A 59 -9.47 -22.34 -18.08
C GLU A 59 -8.38 -22.10 -17.02
N GLU A 60 -7.52 -23.09 -16.83
CA GLU A 60 -6.37 -22.98 -15.93
C GLU A 60 -5.29 -22.10 -16.59
N LEU A 61 -5.10 -20.90 -16.05
CA LEU A 61 -4.07 -19.97 -16.52
C LEU A 61 -2.70 -20.36 -15.99
N TRP A 62 -1.77 -20.63 -16.91
CA TRP A 62 -0.40 -21.03 -16.57
C TRP A 62 0.39 -19.79 -16.12
N THR A 63 0.93 -19.83 -14.91
CA THR A 63 1.81 -18.77 -14.40
C THR A 63 3.23 -19.30 -14.29
N VAL A 64 4.17 -18.68 -15.00
CA VAL A 64 5.60 -18.95 -14.79
C VAL A 64 6.09 -18.07 -13.66
N ARG A 65 6.53 -18.69 -12.56
CA ARG A 65 7.24 -17.99 -11.49
C ARG A 65 8.74 -18.19 -11.70
N PHE A 66 9.43 -17.09 -12.00
CA PHE A 66 10.89 -17.08 -11.93
C PHE A 66 11.27 -16.93 -10.46
N SER A 67 11.74 -18.03 -9.86
CA SER A 67 12.49 -17.94 -8.61
C SER A 67 13.89 -17.48 -8.96
N ASP A 68 14.33 -16.40 -8.33
CA ASP A 68 15.73 -15.98 -8.34
C ASP A 68 16.52 -17.09 -7.60
N GLN A 69 17.09 -18.02 -8.36
CA GLN A 69 17.99 -19.04 -7.84
C GLN A 69 19.40 -18.51 -7.96
N ASP A 70 19.83 -17.73 -6.96
CA ASP A 70 21.24 -17.72 -6.58
C ASP A 70 21.60 -19.16 -6.18
N GLY A 71 22.40 -19.81 -7.03
CA GLY A 71 22.53 -21.24 -7.08
C GLY A 71 23.04 -21.90 -5.81
N VAL A 72 22.30 -22.91 -5.32
CA VAL A 72 22.87 -24.04 -4.59
C VAL A 72 22.18 -25.31 -5.07
N VAL A 73 22.85 -26.05 -5.95
CA VAL A 73 22.48 -27.40 -6.37
C VAL A 73 22.99 -28.37 -5.30
N PHE A 74 22.11 -29.12 -4.65
CA PHE A 74 22.49 -30.25 -3.82
C PHE A 74 22.39 -31.54 -4.63
N PRO A 75 23.44 -32.39 -4.66
CA PRO A 75 23.40 -33.64 -5.39
C PRO A 75 22.48 -34.66 -4.69
N GLU A 76 21.67 -35.32 -5.51
CA GLU A 76 20.80 -36.46 -5.16
C GLU A 76 21.62 -37.63 -4.59
N ALA A 77 21.10 -38.27 -3.54
CA ALA A 77 21.62 -39.50 -2.94
C ALA A 77 20.53 -40.57 -2.90
#